data_AF-A0A8K0RZQ8-F1
#
_entry.id   AF-A0A8K0RZQ8-F1
#
_cell.length_a   1.000
_cell.length_b   1.000
_cell.length_c   1.000
_cell.angle_alpha   90.00
_cell.angle_beta   90.00
_cell.angle_gamma   90.00
#
_symmetry.space_group_name_H-M   'P 1'
#
loop_
_entity.id
_entity.type
_entity.pdbx_description
1 polymer ?
#
loop_
_entity_poly.entity_id
_entity_poly.type
_entity_poly.pdbx_seq_one_letter_code
_entity_poly.pdbx_strand_id
1 'polypeptide(L)'
;MYLSSILPFVSLCSVISAYDLPDKLKSLYEQHKLGGCSKPLSETFPEGAQYCGDIPGAIFLKGSGNYDNMDIDCDGANNSGGACANDPSGQGITAFQDTVSSYGIDDLDSHIHPYVVFGNDGGWPSFDPQQHGVHPLSVMAIICNGKLVTYFEQYYGIWGDINGGTLTGEASISVADLCFPDEGLNGNMGHGEKDVLYIGFTGEDAVPGKTGAAWAATSRDEFSGSIKTLGDQLVSNL
;
A
#
# COMPACT_ATOMS: atom_id res chain seq x y z
N MET A 1 -21.66 -60.48 -18.31
CA MET A 1 -22.35 -59.35 -17.64
C MET A 1 -21.31 -58.58 -16.87
N TYR A 2 -20.86 -57.43 -17.39
CA TYR A 2 -20.07 -56.46 -16.63
C TYR A 2 -20.70 -55.09 -16.90
N LEU A 3 -21.39 -54.54 -15.90
CA LEU A 3 -21.84 -53.15 -15.92
C LEU A 3 -20.68 -52.29 -15.41
N SER A 4 -20.14 -51.43 -16.28
CA SER A 4 -19.25 -50.34 -15.88
C SER A 4 -20.08 -49.21 -15.27
N SER A 5 -19.93 -49.00 -13.97
CA SER A 5 -20.46 -47.83 -13.28
C SER A 5 -19.59 -46.61 -13.60
N ILE A 6 -20.16 -45.63 -14.30
CA ILE A 6 -19.55 -44.31 -14.52
C ILE A 6 -19.94 -43.43 -13.33
N LEU A 7 -18.99 -43.07 -12.46
CA LEU A 7 -19.18 -42.02 -11.46
C LEU A 7 -19.07 -40.64 -12.14
N PRO A 8 -20.06 -39.74 -11.98
CA PRO A 8 -19.91 -38.37 -12.42
C PRO A 8 -19.03 -37.61 -11.43
N PHE A 9 -17.89 -37.11 -11.91
CA PHE A 9 -17.04 -36.18 -11.18
C PHE A 9 -17.72 -34.81 -11.20
N VAL A 10 -18.40 -34.44 -10.11
CA VAL A 10 -18.97 -33.10 -9.95
C VAL A 10 -17.82 -32.16 -9.62
N SER A 11 -17.35 -31.44 -10.63
CA SER A 11 -16.39 -30.34 -10.44
C SER A 11 -17.14 -29.17 -9.80
N LEU A 12 -16.88 -28.90 -8.52
CA LEU A 12 -17.29 -27.68 -7.85
C LEU A 12 -16.46 -26.53 -8.44
N CYS A 13 -17.02 -25.84 -9.44
CA CYS A 13 -16.52 -24.52 -9.82
C CYS A 13 -16.81 -23.57 -8.66
N SER A 14 -15.80 -23.23 -7.89
CA SER A 14 -15.84 -22.06 -7.01
C SER A 14 -16.07 -20.84 -7.90
N VAL A 15 -17.28 -20.29 -7.86
CA VAL A 15 -17.56 -18.96 -8.39
C VAL A 15 -16.77 -17.97 -7.52
N ILE A 16 -15.61 -17.54 -8.01
CA ILE A 16 -14.88 -16.42 -7.43
C ILE A 16 -15.78 -15.21 -7.62
N SER A 17 -16.44 -14.76 -6.55
CA SER A 17 -17.13 -13.47 -6.55
C SER A 17 -16.07 -12.39 -6.76
N ALA A 18 -16.13 -11.73 -7.91
CA ALA A 18 -15.46 -10.46 -8.10
C ALA A 18 -15.92 -9.51 -7.00
N TYR A 19 -15.01 -9.06 -6.13
CA TYR A 19 -15.26 -7.86 -5.36
C TYR A 19 -15.01 -6.69 -6.31
N ASP A 20 -16.06 -5.97 -6.67
CA ASP A 20 -15.90 -4.65 -7.27
C ASP A 20 -15.13 -3.77 -6.25
N LEU A 21 -14.23 -2.90 -6.75
CA LEU A 21 -13.73 -1.77 -5.97
C LEU A 21 -14.93 -1.13 -5.29
N PRO A 22 -14.96 -0.95 -3.95
CA PRO A 22 -16.09 -0.29 -3.33
C PRO A 22 -16.39 0.96 -4.14
N ASP A 23 -17.63 1.11 -4.61
CA ASP A 23 -17.99 2.11 -5.64
C ASP A 23 -17.44 3.50 -5.31
N LYS A 24 -17.31 3.77 -4.01
CA LYS A 24 -16.69 4.94 -3.43
C LYS A 24 -15.21 5.14 -3.79
N LEU A 25 -14.34 4.14 -3.65
CA LEU A 25 -12.93 4.26 -4.05
C LEU A 25 -12.79 4.39 -5.57
N LYS A 26 -13.65 3.70 -6.34
CA LYS A 26 -13.68 3.86 -7.80
C LYS A 26 -14.03 5.29 -8.18
N SER A 27 -15.07 5.81 -7.53
CA SER A 27 -15.52 7.18 -7.74
C SER A 27 -14.42 8.16 -7.32
N LEU A 28 -13.75 7.94 -6.19
CA LEU A 28 -12.64 8.77 -5.72
C LEU A 28 -11.46 8.77 -6.71
N TYR A 29 -11.05 7.59 -7.19
CA TYR A 29 -10.00 7.47 -8.19
C TYR A 29 -10.39 8.24 -9.47
N GLU A 30 -11.56 8.00 -10.05
CA GLU A 30 -11.94 8.69 -11.28
C GLU A 30 -12.16 10.21 -11.09
N GLN A 31 -12.72 10.61 -9.94
CA GLN A 31 -12.99 12.02 -9.62
C GLN A 31 -11.71 12.84 -9.42
N HIS A 32 -10.67 12.24 -8.82
CA HIS A 32 -9.43 12.92 -8.48
C HIS A 32 -8.29 12.63 -9.47
N LYS A 33 -8.48 11.75 -10.46
CA LYS A 33 -7.47 11.48 -11.49
C LYS A 33 -7.17 12.73 -12.31
N LEU A 34 -8.22 13.36 -12.84
CA LEU A 34 -8.09 14.59 -13.61
C LEU A 34 -7.91 15.82 -12.69
N GLY A 35 -7.22 16.83 -13.18
CA GLY A 35 -6.96 18.06 -12.43
C GLY A 35 -5.82 17.93 -11.41
N GLY A 36 -5.69 18.92 -10.53
CA GLY A 36 -4.67 18.98 -9.48
C GLY A 36 -5.30 18.95 -8.09
N CYS A 37 -4.47 19.21 -7.07
CA CYS A 37 -4.93 19.30 -5.69
C CYS A 37 -5.47 20.70 -5.38
N SER A 38 -6.71 20.79 -4.87
CA SER A 38 -7.33 22.07 -4.49
C SER A 38 -6.94 22.52 -3.07
N LYS A 39 -6.59 21.57 -2.19
CA LYS A 39 -6.11 21.77 -0.82
C LYS A 39 -4.71 21.17 -0.66
N PRO A 40 -3.68 21.81 -1.24
CA PRO A 40 -2.30 21.36 -1.08
C PRO A 40 -1.90 21.36 0.40
N LEU A 41 -1.29 20.26 0.86
CA LEU A 41 -0.69 20.14 2.19
C LEU A 41 0.85 20.22 2.13
N SER A 42 1.42 20.04 0.95
CA SER A 42 2.86 20.21 0.68
C SER A 42 3.09 21.04 -0.58
N GLU A 43 4.35 21.43 -0.80
CA GLU A 43 4.83 21.83 -2.12
C GLU A 43 4.87 20.63 -3.08
N THR A 44 5.05 20.91 -4.37
CA THR A 44 5.24 19.87 -5.39
C THR A 44 6.65 19.31 -5.32
N PHE A 45 6.76 17.99 -5.18
CA PHE A 45 8.02 17.25 -5.18
C PHE A 45 8.60 17.14 -6.60
N PRO A 46 9.90 16.80 -6.76
CA PRO A 46 10.58 16.78 -8.06
C PRO A 46 9.87 15.92 -9.13
N GLU A 47 9.23 14.83 -8.72
CA GLU A 47 8.49 13.95 -9.63
C GLU A 47 7.06 14.45 -9.93
N GLY A 48 6.65 15.57 -9.35
CA GLY A 48 5.42 16.28 -9.71
C GLY A 48 4.22 15.94 -8.84
N ALA A 49 4.33 15.00 -7.90
CA ALA A 49 3.31 14.76 -6.88
C ALA A 49 3.41 15.74 -5.71
N GLN A 50 2.32 15.85 -4.95
CA GLN A 50 2.23 16.58 -3.70
C GLN A 50 1.18 15.93 -2.79
N TYR A 51 1.30 16.13 -1.49
CA TYR A 51 0.31 15.69 -0.52
C TYR A 51 -0.94 16.57 -0.60
N CYS A 52 -2.10 15.92 -0.69
CA CYS A 52 -3.37 16.57 -0.95
C CYS A 52 -4.43 16.24 0.11
N GLY A 53 -5.12 17.26 0.60
CA GLY A 53 -6.19 17.14 1.60
C GLY A 53 -7.59 17.36 1.05
N ASP A 54 -7.81 17.08 -0.25
CA ASP A 54 -9.12 17.29 -0.88
C ASP A 54 -10.20 16.32 -0.36
N ILE A 55 -9.80 15.16 0.14
CA ILE A 55 -10.68 14.12 0.68
C ILE A 55 -10.79 14.29 2.21
N PRO A 56 -11.98 14.56 2.77
CA PRO A 56 -12.16 14.59 4.22
C PRO A 56 -11.76 13.26 4.86
N GLY A 57 -10.98 13.31 5.94
CA GLY A 57 -10.51 12.10 6.64
C GLY A 57 -9.33 11.38 5.97
N ALA A 58 -8.73 11.95 4.92
CA ALA A 58 -7.61 11.35 4.24
C ALA A 58 -6.61 12.35 3.65
N ILE A 59 -5.41 11.86 3.42
CA ILE A 59 -4.34 12.52 2.67
C ILE A 59 -3.92 11.59 1.55
N PHE A 60 -3.65 12.13 0.37
CA PHE A 60 -3.19 11.32 -0.77
C PHE A 60 -2.15 12.04 -1.61
N LEU A 61 -1.33 11.26 -2.32
CA LEU A 61 -0.37 11.78 -3.29
C LEU A 61 -1.08 12.12 -4.60
N LYS A 62 -0.85 13.33 -5.10
CA LYS A 62 -1.54 13.86 -6.26
C LYS A 62 -0.59 14.64 -7.16
N GLY A 63 -0.47 14.22 -8.42
CA GLY A 63 0.15 15.02 -9.47
C GLY A 63 -0.86 15.79 -10.33
N SER A 64 -0.37 16.44 -11.38
CA SER A 64 -1.21 17.24 -12.30
C SER A 64 -1.82 16.37 -13.39
N GLY A 65 -3.09 15.99 -13.22
CA GLY A 65 -3.81 15.10 -14.14
C GLY A 65 -3.47 13.61 -14.03
N ASN A 66 -2.71 13.23 -13.01
CA ASN A 66 -2.25 11.88 -12.71
C ASN A 66 -2.10 11.66 -11.19
N TYR A 67 -1.59 10.49 -10.79
CA TYR A 67 -1.20 10.18 -9.42
C TYR A 67 0.33 10.10 -9.32
N ASP A 68 0.85 9.09 -8.63
CA ASP A 68 2.30 8.85 -8.53
C ASP A 68 2.68 7.50 -9.13
N ASN A 69 3.99 7.30 -9.25
CA ASN A 69 4.64 6.02 -9.57
C ASN A 69 4.66 5.08 -8.34
N MET A 70 5.33 3.93 -8.50
CA MET A 70 5.68 3.02 -7.42
C MET A 70 7.13 2.57 -7.54
N ASP A 71 8.03 3.26 -6.85
CA ASP A 71 9.37 2.78 -6.53
C ASP A 71 9.31 1.75 -5.39
N ILE A 72 10.37 0.96 -5.26
CA ILE A 72 10.45 -0.18 -4.34
C ILE A 72 11.27 0.20 -3.13
N ASP A 73 10.64 0.16 -1.96
CA ASP A 73 11.32 0.17 -0.67
C ASP A 73 11.56 -1.27 -0.21
N CYS A 74 12.81 -1.55 0.13
CA CYS A 74 13.23 -2.84 0.66
C CYS A 74 13.66 -2.75 2.13
N ASP A 75 13.39 -1.63 2.81
CA ASP A 75 13.89 -1.37 4.14
C ASP A 75 13.28 -2.32 5.19
N GLY A 76 13.99 -2.46 6.31
CA GLY A 76 13.58 -3.30 7.44
C GLY A 76 14.16 -4.71 7.43
N ALA A 77 13.36 -5.65 7.92
CA ALA A 77 13.75 -7.05 8.06
C ALA A 77 13.90 -7.70 6.67
N ASN A 78 14.95 -8.53 6.52
CA ASN A 78 15.22 -9.28 5.28
C ASN A 78 15.41 -8.38 4.03
N ASN A 79 15.96 -7.17 4.21
CA ASN A 79 16.15 -6.16 3.17
C ASN A 79 17.01 -6.56 1.95
N SER A 80 17.72 -7.69 2.01
CA SER A 80 18.54 -8.22 0.91
C SER A 80 18.02 -9.55 0.37
N GLY A 81 16.85 -9.99 0.81
CA GLY A 81 16.21 -11.22 0.35
C GLY A 81 15.53 -11.06 -1.01
N GLY A 82 15.30 -12.16 -1.71
CA GLY A 82 14.37 -12.22 -2.85
C GLY A 82 14.58 -11.13 -3.91
N ALA A 83 13.49 -10.42 -4.22
CA ALA A 83 13.47 -9.33 -5.20
C ALA A 83 14.11 -8.04 -4.67
N CYS A 84 14.54 -8.00 -3.40
CA CYS A 84 15.34 -6.91 -2.83
C CYS A 84 16.86 -7.16 -2.89
N ALA A 85 17.31 -8.32 -3.40
CA ALA A 85 18.72 -8.69 -3.38
C ALA A 85 19.66 -7.75 -4.18
N ASN A 86 19.11 -6.91 -5.06
CA ASN A 86 19.83 -5.96 -5.91
C ASN A 86 19.57 -4.50 -5.56
N ASP A 87 18.90 -4.21 -4.43
CA ASP A 87 18.70 -2.84 -3.96
C ASP A 87 20.02 -2.23 -3.44
N PRO A 88 20.51 -1.14 -4.04
CA PRO A 88 21.70 -0.44 -3.56
C PRO A 88 21.46 0.50 -2.37
N SER A 89 20.21 0.86 -2.09
CA SER A 89 19.78 1.85 -1.09
C SER A 89 19.20 1.22 0.18
N GLY A 90 18.75 -0.03 0.11
CA GLY A 90 18.04 -0.71 1.19
C GLY A 90 18.76 -0.68 2.54
N GLN A 91 18.01 -0.33 3.59
CA GLN A 91 18.45 -0.25 4.97
C GLN A 91 17.86 -1.39 5.80
N GLY A 92 18.58 -1.82 6.83
CA GLY A 92 18.09 -2.90 7.69
C GLY A 92 17.02 -2.48 8.70
N ILE A 93 16.48 -1.28 8.57
CA ILE A 93 15.52 -0.67 9.51
C ILE A 93 14.46 0.15 8.77
N THR A 94 13.21 0.09 9.19
CA THR A 94 12.17 1.05 8.78
C THR A 94 12.05 2.20 9.78
N ALA A 95 11.41 3.32 9.41
CA ALA A 95 11.16 4.45 10.31
C ALA A 95 10.40 4.06 11.60
N PHE A 96 9.62 2.97 11.59
CA PHE A 96 8.80 2.56 12.73
C PHE A 96 9.25 1.27 13.42
N GLN A 97 10.49 0.84 13.19
CA GLN A 97 11.12 -0.33 13.81
C GLN A 97 10.83 -0.43 15.32
N ASP A 98 11.12 0.64 16.08
CA ASP A 98 10.94 0.65 17.54
C ASP A 98 9.50 0.34 17.96
N THR A 99 8.53 0.80 17.17
CA THR A 99 7.10 0.58 17.45
C THR A 99 6.70 -0.86 17.17
N VAL A 100 7.09 -1.41 16.01
CA VAL A 100 6.76 -2.80 15.64
C VAL A 100 7.53 -3.84 16.45
N SER A 101 8.73 -3.49 16.94
CA SER A 101 9.45 -4.24 17.98
C SER A 101 8.62 -4.42 19.24
N SER A 102 7.92 -3.37 19.67
CA SER A 102 6.98 -3.47 20.78
C SER A 102 5.76 -4.34 20.46
N TYR A 103 5.48 -4.63 19.18
CA TYR A 103 4.35 -5.44 18.71
C TYR A 103 4.70 -6.92 18.51
N GLY A 104 5.99 -7.27 18.51
CA GLY A 104 6.47 -8.65 18.54
C GLY A 104 7.22 -9.11 17.28
N ILE A 105 7.64 -8.18 16.42
CA ILE A 105 8.53 -8.44 15.29
C ILE A 105 9.73 -7.51 15.35
N ASP A 106 10.91 -7.93 14.88
CA ASP A 106 12.11 -7.08 14.94
C ASP A 106 11.94 -5.81 14.08
N ASP A 107 11.34 -5.96 12.90
CA ASP A 107 10.93 -4.87 12.00
C ASP A 107 9.88 -5.39 11.00
N LEU A 108 9.32 -4.51 10.17
CA LEU A 108 8.58 -4.88 8.97
C LEU A 108 9.51 -5.59 7.97
N ASP A 109 9.02 -6.65 7.34
CA ASP A 109 9.69 -7.34 6.22
C ASP A 109 8.97 -6.97 4.93
N SER A 110 9.68 -6.33 3.99
CA SER A 110 9.12 -5.83 2.72
C SER A 110 8.47 -6.90 1.83
N HIS A 111 8.80 -8.18 2.02
CA HIS A 111 8.21 -9.31 1.30
C HIS A 111 6.92 -9.83 1.95
N ILE A 112 6.70 -9.51 3.22
CA ILE A 112 5.58 -10.03 4.03
C ILE A 112 4.59 -8.93 4.40
N HIS A 113 5.05 -7.70 4.66
CA HIS A 113 4.24 -6.62 5.19
C HIS A 113 4.01 -5.58 4.10
N PRO A 114 2.81 -5.49 3.54
CA PRO A 114 2.43 -4.38 2.69
C PRO A 114 2.52 -3.06 3.45
N TYR A 115 3.49 -2.25 3.09
CA TYR A 115 3.61 -0.88 3.56
C TYR A 115 3.94 0.10 2.45
N VAL A 116 3.61 1.36 2.73
CA VAL A 116 3.89 2.52 1.89
C VAL A 116 4.88 3.41 2.63
N VAL A 117 5.82 3.97 1.88
CA VAL A 117 6.68 5.05 2.34
C VAL A 117 5.91 6.35 2.19
N PHE A 118 5.54 6.97 3.30
CA PHE A 118 4.66 8.13 3.31
C PHE A 118 5.23 9.24 4.21
N GLY A 119 5.25 10.47 3.70
CA GLY A 119 6.04 11.54 4.29
C GLY A 119 7.49 11.56 3.80
N ASN A 120 8.14 12.69 4.06
CA ASN A 120 9.47 13.01 3.58
C ASN A 120 10.23 13.80 4.65
N ASP A 121 11.41 13.31 5.02
CA ASP A 121 12.33 14.01 5.94
C ASP A 121 13.73 14.10 5.32
N GLY A 122 14.55 15.03 5.83
CA GLY A 122 15.93 15.22 5.36
C GLY A 122 16.08 15.92 3.99
N GLY A 123 14.96 16.28 3.35
CA GLY A 123 14.91 16.97 2.06
C GLY A 123 14.03 18.23 2.03
N TRP A 124 14.04 18.95 0.90
CA TRP A 124 13.09 20.03 0.60
C TRP A 124 12.57 19.89 -0.84
N PRO A 125 11.24 19.74 -1.04
CA PRO A 125 10.17 19.78 -0.04
C PRO A 125 10.23 18.65 1.00
N SER A 126 9.63 18.86 2.16
CA SER A 126 9.41 17.85 3.21
C SER A 126 7.93 17.80 3.58
N PHE A 127 7.50 16.69 4.19
CA PHE A 127 6.13 16.52 4.63
C PHE A 127 6.04 15.55 5.80
N ASP A 128 5.40 15.97 6.89
CA ASP A 128 5.14 15.14 8.05
C ASP A 128 3.63 14.81 8.14
N PRO A 129 3.22 13.58 7.79
CA PRO A 129 1.83 13.16 7.83
C PRO A 129 1.17 13.32 9.22
N GLN A 130 1.94 13.29 10.31
CA GLN A 130 1.42 13.43 11.68
C GLN A 130 0.86 14.81 11.95
N GLN A 131 1.41 15.86 11.32
CA GLN A 131 0.88 17.23 11.45
C GLN A 131 -0.52 17.38 10.84
N HIS A 132 -0.94 16.39 10.05
CA HIS A 132 -2.23 16.33 9.38
C HIS A 132 -3.08 15.14 9.85
N GLY A 133 -2.70 14.50 10.95
CA GLY A 133 -3.51 13.51 11.65
C GLY A 133 -3.40 12.07 11.12
N VAL A 134 -2.44 11.76 10.24
CA VAL A 134 -2.09 10.38 9.93
C VAL A 134 -1.10 9.90 10.99
N HIS A 135 -1.33 8.76 11.61
CA HIS A 135 -0.49 8.23 12.69
C HIS A 135 0.44 7.12 12.17
N PRO A 136 1.66 6.94 12.71
CA PRO A 136 2.53 5.82 12.36
C PRO A 136 1.78 4.48 12.36
N LEU A 137 2.04 3.65 11.36
CA LEU A 137 1.37 2.35 11.16
C LEU A 137 -0.15 2.44 10.88
N SER A 138 -0.70 3.62 10.58
CA SER A 138 -2.08 3.75 10.09
C SER A 138 -2.27 2.89 8.85
N VAL A 139 -3.43 2.25 8.73
CA VAL A 139 -3.83 1.59 7.49
C VAL A 139 -3.80 2.62 6.35
N MET A 140 -3.44 2.16 5.16
CA MET A 140 -3.44 2.94 3.93
C MET A 140 -4.17 2.17 2.84
N ALA A 141 -4.91 2.86 1.97
CA ALA A 141 -5.48 2.25 0.77
C ALA A 141 -4.61 2.57 -0.45
N ILE A 142 -4.36 1.57 -1.28
CA ILE A 142 -3.51 1.65 -2.47
C ILE A 142 -4.34 1.22 -3.68
N ILE A 143 -4.39 2.06 -4.72
CA ILE A 143 -5.11 1.77 -5.97
C ILE A 143 -4.14 1.88 -7.15
N CYS A 144 -3.93 0.81 -7.90
CA CYS A 144 -2.95 0.73 -8.99
C CYS A 144 -3.65 0.70 -10.36
N ASN A 145 -3.22 1.52 -11.33
CA ASN A 145 -3.76 1.57 -12.70
C ASN A 145 -5.30 1.64 -12.83
N GLY A 146 -5.95 2.34 -11.90
CA GLY A 146 -7.43 2.46 -11.87
C GLY A 146 -8.17 1.13 -11.74
N LYS A 147 -7.47 0.05 -11.39
CA LYS A 147 -8.01 -1.29 -11.19
C LYS A 147 -7.56 -1.81 -9.84
N LEU A 148 -8.51 -2.37 -9.07
CA LEU A 148 -8.14 -3.52 -8.24
C LEU A 148 -7.98 -4.66 -9.24
N VAL A 149 -6.77 -5.07 -9.57
CA VAL A 149 -6.62 -6.22 -10.47
C VAL A 149 -7.17 -7.43 -9.71
N THR A 150 -8.25 -7.97 -10.26
CA THR A 150 -8.93 -9.18 -9.82
C THR A 150 -7.97 -10.36 -9.83
N TYR A 151 -7.30 -10.60 -8.71
CA TYR A 151 -7.22 -11.87 -8.00
C TYR A 151 -6.85 -11.55 -6.54
N PHE A 152 -7.90 -11.35 -5.75
CA PHE A 152 -7.92 -11.19 -4.29
C PHE A 152 -7.48 -9.83 -3.71
N GLU A 153 -8.53 -9.09 -3.31
CA GLU A 153 -8.59 -8.20 -2.15
C GLU A 153 -7.98 -6.80 -2.30
N GLN A 154 -8.64 -5.86 -1.62
CA GLN A 154 -8.26 -4.44 -1.60
C GLN A 154 -6.87 -4.33 -0.97
N TYR A 155 -5.94 -3.66 -1.66
CA TYR A 155 -4.58 -3.50 -1.16
C TYR A 155 -4.56 -2.44 -0.07
N TYR A 156 -4.93 -2.88 1.12
CA TYR A 156 -4.58 -2.19 2.34
C TYR A 156 -3.14 -2.54 2.67
N GLY A 157 -2.35 -1.50 2.90
CA GLY A 157 -1.07 -1.60 3.59
C GLY A 157 -1.13 -0.79 4.87
N ILE A 158 0.03 -0.54 5.43
CA ILE A 158 0.22 0.44 6.50
C ILE A 158 1.18 1.53 6.04
N TRP A 159 1.14 2.67 6.70
CA TRP A 159 2.25 3.61 6.67
C TRP A 159 3.42 2.99 7.45
N GLY A 160 4.41 2.46 6.74
CA GLY A 160 5.52 1.69 7.32
C GLY A 160 6.85 2.43 7.37
N ASP A 161 7.06 3.39 6.47
CA ASP A 161 8.33 4.12 6.39
C ASP A 161 8.18 5.59 5.98
N ILE A 162 9.27 6.33 6.03
CA ILE A 162 9.40 7.74 5.66
C ILE A 162 10.57 7.90 4.69
N ASN A 163 10.36 8.57 3.56
CA ASN A 163 11.41 8.75 2.58
C ASN A 163 12.47 9.73 3.12
N GLY A 164 13.73 9.30 3.10
CA GLY A 164 14.90 10.10 3.49
C GLY A 164 15.35 11.09 2.39
N GLY A 165 14.44 11.93 1.91
CA GLY A 165 14.71 12.88 0.84
C GLY A 165 13.45 13.55 0.29
N THR A 166 13.36 13.59 -1.03
CA THR A 166 12.29 14.31 -1.75
C THR A 166 11.56 13.42 -2.76
N LEU A 167 11.78 12.11 -2.71
CA LEU A 167 11.08 11.18 -3.59
C LEU A 167 9.75 10.79 -2.96
N THR A 168 8.75 10.56 -3.79
CA THR A 168 7.42 10.09 -3.38
C THR A 168 7.03 8.90 -4.23
N GLY A 169 5.92 8.23 -3.89
CA GLY A 169 5.45 7.08 -4.66
C GLY A 169 6.32 5.84 -4.46
N GLU A 170 6.60 5.48 -3.21
CA GLU A 170 7.46 4.35 -2.86
C GLU A 170 6.73 3.39 -1.91
N ALA A 171 6.88 2.08 -2.12
CA ALA A 171 6.21 1.05 -1.34
C ALA A 171 7.01 -0.26 -1.28
N SER A 172 6.69 -1.09 -0.30
CA SER A 172 7.30 -2.41 -0.14
C SER A 172 7.16 -3.29 -1.39
N ILE A 173 8.13 -4.18 -1.63
CA ILE A 173 8.06 -5.14 -2.73
C ILE A 173 6.79 -6.02 -2.69
N SER A 174 6.26 -6.29 -1.49
CA SER A 174 5.00 -7.02 -1.34
C SER A 174 3.80 -6.28 -1.95
N VAL A 175 3.75 -4.94 -1.88
CA VAL A 175 2.74 -4.09 -2.55
C VAL A 175 2.95 -4.10 -4.06
N ALA A 176 4.19 -4.01 -4.51
CA ALA A 176 4.52 -4.03 -5.93
C ALA A 176 4.13 -5.35 -6.60
N ASP A 177 4.42 -6.49 -5.97
CA ASP A 177 3.99 -7.81 -6.44
C ASP A 177 2.46 -7.97 -6.46
N LEU A 178 1.72 -7.25 -5.61
CA LEU A 178 0.26 -7.22 -5.64
C LEU A 178 -0.27 -6.40 -6.81
N CYS A 179 0.32 -5.22 -7.05
CA CYS A 179 -0.15 -4.31 -8.07
C CYS A 179 0.28 -4.70 -9.49
N PHE A 180 1.51 -5.20 -9.64
CA PHE A 180 2.17 -5.38 -10.92
C PHE A 180 2.94 -6.72 -10.98
N PRO A 181 2.29 -7.87 -10.71
CA PRO A 181 2.96 -9.18 -10.60
C PRO A 181 3.71 -9.61 -11.87
N ASP A 182 3.34 -9.06 -13.03
CA ASP A 182 3.91 -9.41 -14.33
C ASP A 182 5.01 -8.44 -14.81
N GLU A 183 5.30 -7.37 -14.08
CA GLU A 183 6.30 -6.37 -14.47
C GLU A 183 7.73 -6.73 -14.03
N GLY A 184 7.88 -7.72 -13.15
CA GLY A 184 9.19 -8.17 -12.67
C GLY A 184 9.90 -7.16 -11.77
N LEU A 185 9.12 -6.32 -11.07
CA LEU A 185 9.60 -5.28 -10.18
C LEU A 185 10.53 -5.86 -9.09
N ASN A 186 11.50 -5.07 -8.68
CA ASN A 186 12.53 -5.47 -7.71
C ASN A 186 13.20 -4.22 -7.13
N GLY A 187 14.10 -4.38 -6.17
CA GLY A 187 14.74 -3.28 -5.45
C GLY A 187 15.54 -2.27 -6.28
N ASN A 188 15.72 -2.50 -7.59
CA ASN A 188 16.29 -1.50 -8.50
C ASN A 188 15.41 -1.15 -9.71
N MET A 189 14.16 -1.61 -9.71
CA MET A 189 13.21 -1.43 -10.80
C MET A 189 11.78 -1.32 -10.27
N GLY A 190 11.29 -0.08 -10.17
CA GLY A 190 9.90 0.24 -9.86
C GLY A 190 8.99 0.35 -11.09
N HIS A 191 7.72 0.64 -10.83
CA HIS A 191 6.69 0.95 -11.82
C HIS A 191 6.64 2.46 -12.07
N GLY A 192 7.06 2.90 -13.26
CA GLY A 192 7.23 4.33 -13.56
C GLY A 192 5.97 5.08 -14.02
N GLU A 193 4.87 4.40 -14.37
CA GLU A 193 3.64 5.09 -14.77
C GLU A 193 2.97 5.73 -13.55
N LYS A 194 2.44 6.95 -13.73
CA LYS A 194 1.88 7.77 -12.63
C LYS A 194 0.41 7.49 -12.38
N ASP A 195 0.09 6.22 -12.13
CA ASP A 195 -1.29 5.74 -12.04
C ASP A 195 -1.65 5.13 -10.68
N VAL A 196 -0.75 5.20 -9.71
CA VAL A 196 -0.90 4.66 -8.36
C VAL A 196 -1.36 5.73 -7.38
N LEU A 197 -2.52 5.51 -6.77
CA LEU A 197 -3.10 6.36 -5.73
C LEU A 197 -2.85 5.75 -4.35
N TYR A 198 -2.09 6.48 -3.53
CA TYR A 198 -1.85 6.17 -2.11
C TYR A 198 -2.73 7.06 -1.23
N ILE A 199 -3.52 6.47 -0.33
CA ILE A 199 -4.42 7.17 0.58
C ILE A 199 -4.04 6.83 2.03
N GLY A 200 -3.54 7.80 2.77
CA GLY A 200 -3.36 7.73 4.21
C GLY A 200 -4.62 8.20 4.94
N PHE A 201 -5.21 7.34 5.76
CA PHE A 201 -6.37 7.69 6.60
C PHE A 201 -5.92 8.50 7.82
N THR A 202 -6.68 9.52 8.18
CA THR A 202 -6.43 10.31 9.40
C THR A 202 -7.24 9.76 10.58
N GLY A 203 -6.76 10.03 11.80
CA GLY A 203 -7.42 9.61 13.04
C GLY A 203 -6.75 8.39 13.68
N GLU A 204 -6.88 8.28 15.00
CA GLU A 204 -6.31 7.18 15.78
C GLU A 204 -6.95 5.82 15.44
N ASP A 205 -8.20 5.83 14.98
CA ASP A 205 -8.92 4.63 14.58
C ASP A 205 -8.37 4.01 13.29
N ALA A 206 -7.54 4.74 12.52
CA ALA A 206 -6.81 4.19 11.39
C ALA A 206 -5.66 3.25 11.80
N VAL A 207 -5.22 3.27 13.06
CA VAL A 207 -4.08 2.46 13.52
C VAL A 207 -4.60 1.11 14.06
N PRO A 208 -4.20 -0.03 13.46
CA PRO A 208 -4.61 -1.34 13.96
C PRO A 208 -4.03 -1.63 15.35
N GLY A 209 -2.88 -1.02 15.67
CA GLY A 209 -2.20 -1.16 16.95
C GLY A 209 -1.66 -2.57 17.19
N LYS A 210 -1.11 -2.79 18.39
CA LYS A 210 -0.38 -4.02 18.74
C LYS A 210 -1.12 -5.34 18.47
N THR A 211 -2.44 -5.35 18.59
CA THR A 211 -3.25 -6.58 18.49
C THR A 211 -4.25 -6.57 17.35
N GLY A 212 -4.32 -5.49 16.55
CA GLY A 212 -5.30 -5.36 15.47
C GLY A 212 -4.79 -5.77 14.09
N ALA A 213 -3.52 -6.19 13.98
CA ALA A 213 -2.95 -6.77 12.77
C ALA A 213 -2.14 -8.02 13.10
N ALA A 214 -1.97 -8.90 12.11
CA ALA A 214 -1.12 -10.08 12.21
C ALA A 214 0.35 -9.70 12.01
N TRP A 215 0.94 -8.93 12.94
CA TRP A 215 2.32 -8.45 12.83
C TRP A 215 3.34 -9.58 12.63
N ALA A 216 3.13 -10.75 13.23
CA ALA A 216 4.00 -11.91 13.04
C ALA A 216 3.59 -12.80 11.85
N ALA A 217 2.88 -12.25 10.86
CA ALA A 217 2.47 -12.96 9.66
C ALA A 217 3.69 -13.56 8.96
N THR A 218 3.47 -14.70 8.29
CA THR A 218 4.51 -15.38 7.50
C THR A 218 4.29 -15.23 6.01
N SER A 219 3.21 -14.53 5.63
CA SER A 219 2.87 -14.25 4.26
C SER A 219 2.15 -12.91 4.16
N ARG A 220 2.30 -12.28 3.00
CA ARG A 220 1.56 -11.08 2.61
C ARG A 220 0.05 -11.24 2.76
N ASP A 221 -0.49 -12.34 2.28
CA ASP A 221 -1.94 -12.58 2.29
C ASP A 221 -2.49 -12.65 3.72
N GLU A 222 -1.71 -13.22 4.66
CA GLU A 222 -2.07 -13.26 6.09
C GLU A 222 -2.08 -11.85 6.70
N PHE A 223 -1.06 -11.04 6.44
CA PHE A 223 -1.00 -9.67 6.95
C PHE A 223 -2.13 -8.81 6.36
N SER A 224 -2.26 -8.77 5.03
CA SER A 224 -3.30 -8.00 4.33
C SER A 224 -4.70 -8.40 4.78
N GLY A 225 -4.97 -9.70 4.89
CA GLY A 225 -6.25 -10.21 5.38
C GLY A 225 -6.58 -9.74 6.80
N SER A 226 -5.56 -9.59 7.66
CA SER A 226 -5.75 -9.15 9.05
C SER A 226 -6.20 -7.70 9.20
N ILE A 227 -5.76 -6.80 8.31
CA ILE A 227 -6.11 -5.37 8.34
C ILE A 227 -7.30 -5.02 7.45
N LYS A 228 -7.78 -5.97 6.64
CA LYS A 228 -8.82 -5.74 5.64
C LYS A 228 -10.10 -5.14 6.23
N THR A 229 -10.59 -5.67 7.35
CA THR A 229 -11.85 -5.20 7.96
C THR A 229 -11.74 -3.73 8.39
N LEU A 230 -10.59 -3.34 8.94
CA LEU A 230 -10.33 -1.96 9.33
C LEU A 230 -10.25 -1.06 8.10
N GLY A 231 -9.51 -1.48 7.07
CA GLY A 231 -9.45 -0.77 5.80
C GLY A 231 -10.83 -0.56 5.16
N ASP A 232 -11.66 -1.60 5.11
CA ASP A 232 -13.02 -1.54 4.56
C ASP A 232 -13.87 -0.49 5.31
N GLN A 233 -13.74 -0.46 6.64
CA GLN A 233 -14.43 0.52 7.49
C GLN A 233 -13.96 1.95 7.20
N LEU A 234 -12.64 2.19 7.13
CA LEU A 234 -12.08 3.52 6.86
C LEU A 234 -12.53 4.05 5.50
N VAL A 235 -12.49 3.20 4.47
CA VAL A 235 -13.00 3.52 3.13
C VAL A 235 -14.48 3.90 3.17
N SER A 236 -15.29 3.14 3.92
CA SER A 236 -16.72 3.42 4.04
C SER A 236 -17.03 4.80 4.65
N ASN A 237 -16.08 5.40 5.37
CA ASN A 237 -16.19 6.69 6.04
C ASN A 237 -15.65 7.90 5.25
N LEU A 238 -15.00 7.67 4.08
CA LEU A 238 -14.53 8.74 3.18
C LEU A 238 -15.59 9.68 2.56
#